data_AF-A0A5Y9JX29-F1
#
_entry.id   AF-A0A5Y9JX29-F1
#
_cell.length_a   1.000
_cell.length_b   1.000
_cell.length_c   1.000
_cell.angle_alpha   90.00
_cell.angle_beta   90.00
_cell.angle_gamma   90.00
#
_symmetry.space_group_name_H-M   'P 1'
#
loop_
_entity.id
_entity.type
_entity.pdbx_description
1 polymer ?
#
loop_
_entity_poly.entity_id
_entity_poly.type
_entity_poly.pdbx_seq_one_letter_code
_entity_poly.pdbx_strand_id
1 'polypeptide(L)'
;MGYKQFIENNNVYIVKDNKQIKEIWEDITKDTTILPDAGNGIKMRKLDDGTIIRLRKTSDSGGSAIDIGNKKPNNVIHNKAKEDGDW
;
A
#
# COMPACT_ATOMS: atom_id res chain seq x y z
N MET A 1 11.66 -17.93 0.14
CA MET A 1 12.62 -16.84 0.45
C MET A 1 11.90 -15.85 1.34
N GLY A 2 12.46 -15.44 2.48
CA GLY A 2 11.75 -14.63 3.47
C GLY A 2 11.83 -13.13 3.21
N TYR A 3 10.69 -12.46 3.14
CA TYR A 3 10.60 -10.99 3.06
C TYR A 3 10.79 -10.38 4.47
N LYS A 4 11.95 -9.77 4.75
CA LYS A 4 12.14 -8.93 5.95
C LYS A 4 13.20 -7.85 5.73
N GLN A 5 12.76 -6.59 5.68
CA GLN A 5 13.51 -5.47 6.28
C GLN A 5 12.54 -4.34 6.69
N PHE A 6 11.71 -4.62 7.68
CA PHE A 6 10.90 -3.57 8.31
C PHE A 6 11.82 -2.65 9.12
N ILE A 7 11.98 -1.41 8.68
CA ILE A 7 12.56 -0.35 9.52
C ILE A 7 11.42 0.15 10.39
N GLU A 8 11.35 -0.33 11.64
CA GLU A 8 10.26 -0.05 12.57
C GLU A 8 10.20 1.44 12.93
N ASN A 9 9.27 2.14 12.28
CA ASN A 9 8.42 3.10 12.95
C ASN A 9 7.11 2.36 13.23
N ASN A 10 6.47 2.53 14.39
CA ASN A 10 5.46 1.58 14.94
C ASN A 10 4.23 1.25 14.06
N ASN A 11 4.03 1.92 12.91
CA ASN A 11 2.96 1.63 11.96
C ASN A 11 3.45 1.68 10.49
N VAL A 12 4.77 1.63 10.22
CA VAL A 12 5.36 1.79 8.89
C VAL A 12 6.30 0.63 8.56
N TYR A 13 5.98 -0.10 7.50
CA TYR A 13 6.70 -1.27 7.02
C TYR A 13 7.39 -0.93 5.69
N ILE A 14 8.73 -0.86 5.71
CA ILE A 14 9.49 -0.63 4.48
C ILE A 14 9.60 -1.93 3.67
N VAL A 15 9.40 -1.81 2.36
CA VAL A 15 9.59 -2.87 1.36
C VAL A 15 10.64 -2.46 0.33
N LYS A 16 11.18 -3.44 -0.40
CA LYS A 16 12.41 -3.26 -1.20
C LYS A 16 12.20 -2.44 -2.47
N ASP A 17 11.06 -2.63 -3.13
CA ASP A 17 10.77 -2.11 -4.47
C ASP A 17 9.25 -2.08 -4.76
N ASN A 18 8.86 -1.50 -5.90
CA ASN A 18 7.46 -1.40 -6.31
C ASN A 18 6.83 -2.76 -6.71
N LYS A 19 7.64 -3.76 -7.10
CA LYS A 19 7.13 -5.11 -7.42
C LYS A 19 6.63 -5.80 -6.16
N GLN A 20 7.36 -5.67 -5.05
CA GLN A 20 6.93 -6.16 -3.75
C GLN A 20 5.63 -5.49 -3.27
N ILE A 21 5.42 -4.18 -3.55
CA ILE A 21 4.13 -3.52 -3.27
C ILE A 21 3.01 -4.09 -4.12
N LYS A 22 3.24 -4.28 -5.43
CA LYS A 22 2.23 -4.85 -6.33
C LYS A 22 1.80 -6.24 -5.87
N GLU A 23 2.75 -7.11 -5.55
CA GLU A 23 2.49 -8.47 -5.05
C GLU A 23 1.67 -8.46 -3.75
N ILE A 24 2.04 -7.60 -2.78
CA ILE A 24 1.29 -7.45 -1.53
C ILE A 24 -0.12 -6.89 -1.79
N TRP A 25 -0.27 -5.88 -2.66
CA TRP A 25 -1.58 -5.32 -3.00
C TRP A 25 -2.50 -6.34 -3.67
N GLU A 26 -2.00 -7.10 -4.65
CA GLU A 26 -2.78 -8.11 -5.36
C GLU A 26 -3.20 -9.26 -4.42
N ASP A 27 -2.34 -9.67 -3.49
CA ASP A 27 -2.67 -10.68 -2.46
C ASP A 27 -3.73 -10.18 -1.46
N ILE A 28 -3.51 -9.05 -0.78
CA ILE A 28 -4.42 -8.55 0.26
C ILE A 28 -5.73 -7.94 -0.28
N THR A 29 -5.83 -7.69 -1.58
CA THR A 29 -7.05 -7.14 -2.22
C THR A 29 -7.82 -8.14 -3.08
N LYS A 30 -7.29 -9.35 -3.28
CA LYS A 30 -7.85 -10.40 -4.14
C LYS A 30 -9.35 -10.62 -3.96
N ASP A 31 -9.79 -10.77 -2.71
CA ASP A 31 -11.17 -11.09 -2.35
C ASP A 31 -11.89 -9.88 -1.70
N THR A 32 -11.43 -8.64 -1.97
CA THR A 32 -12.00 -7.41 -1.38
C THR A 32 -13.07 -6.72 -2.22
N THR A 33 -13.97 -6.00 -1.57
CA THR A 33 -14.92 -5.10 -2.24
C THR A 33 -14.18 -3.92 -2.89
N ILE A 34 -14.43 -3.72 -4.18
CA ILE A 34 -13.94 -2.56 -4.93
C ILE A 34 -14.70 -1.31 -4.48
N LEU A 35 -13.97 -0.30 -3.99
CA LEU A 35 -14.51 1.04 -3.75
C LEU A 35 -14.19 1.95 -4.95
N PRO A 36 -14.92 3.06 -5.14
CA PRO A 36 -14.50 4.12 -6.05
C PRO A 36 -13.10 4.62 -5.68
N ASP A 37 -12.25 4.80 -6.68
CA ASP A 37 -10.90 5.33 -6.46
C ASP A 37 -10.97 6.77 -5.96
N ALA A 38 -10.08 7.13 -5.02
CA ALA A 38 -9.95 8.49 -4.54
C ALA A 38 -9.11 9.35 -5.50
N GLY A 39 -9.28 10.67 -5.41
CA GLY A 39 -8.54 11.65 -6.21
C GLY A 39 -7.02 11.44 -6.17
N ASN A 40 -6.33 11.88 -7.23
CA ASN A 40 -4.91 11.61 -7.49
C ASN A 40 -4.58 10.11 -7.74
N GLY A 41 -5.55 9.33 -8.24
CA GLY A 41 -5.32 7.95 -8.70
C GLY A 41 -5.14 6.94 -7.56
N ILE A 42 -5.70 7.22 -6.38
CA ILE A 42 -5.55 6.40 -5.19
C ILE A 42 -6.58 5.25 -5.23
N LYS A 43 -6.14 4.04 -5.56
CA LYS A 43 -7.04 2.89 -5.66
C LYS A 43 -7.53 2.48 -4.27
N MET A 44 -8.85 2.29 -4.10
CA MET A 44 -9.43 1.96 -2.78
C MET A 44 -10.15 0.62 -2.77
N ARG A 45 -9.99 -0.12 -1.67
CA ARG A 45 -10.57 -1.47 -1.45
C ARG A 45 -11.08 -1.59 -0.02
N LYS A 46 -12.03 -2.50 0.21
CA LYS A 46 -12.64 -2.74 1.53
C LYS A 46 -12.69 -4.24 1.84
N LEU A 47 -12.12 -4.62 2.97
CA LEU A 47 -12.22 -5.96 3.58
C LEU A 47 -13.58 -6.15 4.28
N ASP A 48 -13.95 -7.42 4.52
CA ASP A 48 -15.24 -7.81 5.10
C ASP A 48 -15.44 -7.33 6.55
N ASP A 49 -14.34 -7.21 7.31
CA ASP A 49 -14.31 -6.59 8.65
C ASP A 49 -14.64 -5.07 8.62
N GLY A 50 -14.68 -4.48 7.42
CA GLY A 50 -14.89 -3.07 7.19
C GLY A 50 -13.62 -2.27 6.90
N THR A 51 -12.43 -2.87 7.00
CA THR A 51 -11.14 -2.15 6.87
C THR A 51 -10.88 -1.69 5.43
N ILE A 52 -10.61 -0.39 5.28
CA ILE A 52 -10.27 0.22 4.00
C ILE A 52 -8.75 0.14 3.75
N ILE A 53 -8.40 -0.37 2.57
CA ILE A 53 -7.04 -0.42 2.02
C ILE A 53 -6.93 0.61 0.89
N ARG A 54 -5.82 1.35 0.81
CA ARG A 54 -5.59 2.41 -0.20
C ARG A 54 -4.20 2.27 -0.83
N LEU A 55 -4.11 2.19 -2.16
CA LEU A 55 -2.83 2.24 -2.89
C LEU A 55 -2.56 3.67 -3.34
N ARG A 56 -1.48 4.26 -2.82
CA ARG A 56 -0.93 5.56 -3.25
C ARG A 56 0.31 5.29 -4.10
N LYS A 57 0.28 5.66 -5.38
CA LYS A 57 1.38 5.39 -6.32
C LYS A 57 2.56 6.35 -6.15
N THR A 58 2.27 7.64 -6.15
CA THR A 58 3.21 8.69 -5.78
C THR A 58 3.01 9.10 -4.32
N SER A 59 3.87 8.62 -3.42
CA SER A 59 4.08 9.27 -2.12
C SER A 59 5.04 10.46 -2.24
N ASP A 60 5.16 11.28 -1.18
CA ASP A 60 6.05 12.45 -1.15
C ASP A 60 7.55 12.10 -1.33
N SER A 61 7.93 10.83 -1.16
CA SER A 61 9.29 10.33 -1.46
C SER A 61 9.47 9.81 -2.89
N GLY A 62 8.42 9.86 -3.72
CA GLY A 62 8.42 9.42 -5.12
C GLY A 62 8.17 7.93 -5.38
N GLY A 63 7.91 7.12 -4.35
CA GLY A 63 7.62 5.68 -4.47
C GLY A 63 6.22 5.30 -3.97
N SER A 64 5.76 4.10 -4.32
CA SER A 64 4.43 3.58 -3.92
C SER A 64 4.28 3.32 -2.41
N ALA A 65 3.04 3.39 -1.92
CA ALA A 65 2.64 3.01 -0.58
C ALA A 65 1.22 2.41 -0.50
N ILE A 66 0.98 1.50 0.46
CA ILE A 66 -0.35 0.97 0.80
C ILE A 66 -0.70 1.43 2.22
N ASP A 67 -1.84 2.12 2.39
CA ASP A 67 -2.41 2.40 3.72
C ASP A 67 -3.51 1.39 4.06
N ILE A 68 -3.40 0.76 5.23
CA ILE A 68 -4.37 -0.19 5.79
C ILE A 68 -4.98 0.43 7.05
N GLY A 69 -6.26 0.81 7.01
CA GLY A 69 -6.98 1.28 8.20
C GLY A 69 -8.09 2.31 7.95
N ASN A 70 -9.03 2.35 8.91
CA ASN A 70 -10.21 3.23 8.89
C ASN A 70 -10.02 4.52 9.71
N LYS A 71 -9.18 4.49 10.75
CA LYS A 71 -8.86 5.64 11.62
C LYS A 71 -7.40 5.50 12.05
N LYS A 72 -6.71 6.64 12.24
CA LYS A 72 -5.31 6.65 12.65
C LYS A 72 -5.12 5.99 14.04
N PRO A 73 -3.99 5.28 14.27
CA PRO A 73 -2.93 5.02 13.31
C PRO A 73 -3.33 3.95 12.26
N ASN A 74 -3.08 4.25 10.99
CA ASN A 74 -3.15 3.26 9.92
C ASN A 74 -1.78 2.56 9.81
N ASN A 75 -1.77 1.28 9.49
CA ASN A 75 -0.55 0.61 9.05
C ASN A 75 -0.21 1.06 7.62
N VAL A 76 1.06 1.31 7.33
CA VAL A 76 1.53 1.79 6.02
C VAL A 76 2.64 0.88 5.52
N ILE A 77 2.51 0.33 4.31
CA ILE A 77 3.58 -0.41 3.61
C ILE A 77 4.16 0.55 2.57
N HIS A 78 5.48 0.80 2.55
CA HIS A 78 6.07 1.91 1.79
C HIS A 78 7.40 1.53 1.11
N ASN A 79 7.54 1.87 -0.17
CA ASN A 79 8.78 1.78 -0.93
C ASN A 79 9.43 3.16 -1.07
N LYS A 80 10.76 3.21 -0.94
CA LYS A 80 11.57 4.43 -1.12
C LYS A 80 12.16 4.60 -2.54
N ALA A 81 12.19 3.55 -3.36
CA ALA A 81 12.62 3.66 -4.75
C ALA A 81 11.54 4.37 -5.59
N LYS A 82 11.96 5.27 -6.48
CA LYS A 82 11.06 6.06 -7.33
C LYS A 82 10.28 5.19 -8.31
N GLU A 83 9.07 5.62 -8.68
CA GLU A 83 8.36 5.11 -9.84
C GLU A 83 8.86 5.81 -11.12
N ASP A 84 9.80 5.18 -11.82
CA ASP A 84 10.38 5.69 -13.08
C ASP A 84 9.63 5.21 -14.36
N GLY A 85 8.37 4.76 -14.27
CA GLY A 85 7.58 4.36 -15.44
C GLY A 85 6.25 3.64 -15.15
N ASP A 86 5.41 3.52 -16.18
CA ASP A 86 4.01 3.08 -16.13
C ASP A 86 3.73 1.65 -15.59
N TRP A 87 2.54 1.49 -15.01
CA TRP A 87 2.01 0.35 -14.23
C TRP A 87 0.47 0.43 -14.15
#